data_AF-A0A9P6WS57-F1
#
_entry.id   AF-A0A9P6WS57-F1
#
_cell.length_a   1.000
_cell.length_b   1.000
_cell.length_c   1.000
_cell.angle_alpha   90.00
_cell.angle_beta   90.00
_cell.angle_gamma   90.00
#
_symmetry.space_group_name_H-M   'P 1'
#
loop_
_entity.id
_entity.type
_entity.pdbx_description
1 polymer ?
#
loop_
_entity_poly.entity_id
_entity_poly.type
_entity_poly.pdbx_seq_one_letter_code
_entity_poly.pdbx_strand_id
1 'polypeptide(L)' 'MHPEADEIVRLMSGAAELHLEWPTGIQTVKMLDGDAYVIPKGVWHTVKVIEPCRMLHITMGAGTQHRAL' A
#
# COMPACT_ATOMS: atom_id res chain seq x y z
N MET A 1 1.11 -2.41 -8.39
CA MET A 1 2.38 -1.64 -8.40
C MET A 1 2.25 -0.50 -9.40
N HIS A 2 2.70 0.70 -9.01
CA HIS A 2 2.62 1.91 -9.83
C HIS A 2 4.02 2.29 -10.32
N PRO A 3 4.36 2.07 -11.61
CA PRO A 3 5.72 2.32 -12.10
C PRO A 3 6.00 3.81 -12.31
N GLU A 4 4.97 4.60 -12.62
CA GLU A 4 5.14 5.99 -13.07
C GLU A 4 5.04 7.03 -11.95
N ALA A 5 4.49 6.68 -10.79
CA ALA A 5 4.30 7.61 -9.68
C ALA A 5 4.26 6.88 -8.34
N ASP A 6 4.59 7.61 -7.28
CA ASP A 6 4.36 7.16 -5.91
C ASP A 6 2.85 7.09 -5.64
N GLU A 7 2.47 6.22 -4.71
CA GLU A 7 1.10 6.13 -4.20
C GLU A 7 1.05 6.56 -2.75
N ILE A 8 0.02 7.32 -2.38
CA ILE A 8 -0.30 7.60 -0.99
C ILE A 8 -1.45 6.69 -0.57
N VAL A 9 -1.25 5.92 0.48
CA VAL A 9 -2.32 5.19 1.17
C VAL A 9 -2.60 5.86 2.52
N ARG A 10 -3.88 6.13 2.80
CA ARG A 10 -4.35 6.68 4.07
C ARG A 10 -5.38 5.75 4.68
N LEU A 11 -5.12 5.26 5.87
CA LEU A 11 -6.10 4.51 6.65
C LEU A 11 -7.02 5.52 7.36
N MET A 12 -8.30 5.48 7.01
CA MET A 12 -9.33 6.41 7.49
C MET A 12 -10.12 5.86 8.68
N SER A 13 -10.06 4.53 8.90
CA SER A 13 -10.62 3.82 10.05
C SER A 13 -10.20 2.35 9.99
N GLY A 14 -10.10 1.67 11.14
CA GLY A 14 -9.78 0.23 11.24
C GLY A 14 -8.29 -0.05 11.40
N ALA A 15 -7.85 -1.25 11.04
CA ALA A 15 -6.45 -1.69 11.15
C ALA A 15 -6.02 -2.55 9.96
N ALA A 16 -4.80 -2.31 9.46
CA ALA A 16 -4.23 -3.03 8.33
C ALA A 16 -2.70 -3.16 8.45
N GLU A 17 -2.14 -4.07 7.67
CA GLU A 17 -0.71 -4.15 7.41
C GLU A 17 -0.42 -3.88 5.94
N LEU A 18 0.51 -2.99 5.65
CA LEU A 18 1.06 -2.78 4.33
C LEU A 18 2.35 -3.59 4.19
N HIS A 19 2.37 -4.52 3.24
CA HIS A 19 3.54 -5.35 2.93
C HIS A 19 4.20 -4.79 1.67
N LEU A 20 5.47 -4.42 1.75
CA LEU A 20 6.26 -3.89 0.63
C LEU A 20 7.37 -4.89 0.27
N GLU A 21 7.47 -5.24 -1.01
CA GLU A 21 8.52 -6.14 -1.51
C GLU A 21 9.76 -5.32 -1.90
N TRP A 22 10.86 -5.56 -1.17
CA TRP A 22 12.18 -5.04 -1.47
C TRP A 22 13.13 -6.15 -1.96
N PRO A 23 14.24 -5.81 -2.62
CA PRO A 23 15.28 -6.78 -2.97
C PRO A 23 15.82 -7.55 -1.75
N THR A 24 15.77 -6.94 -0.56
CA THR A 24 16.23 -7.53 0.70
C THR A 24 15.16 -8.32 1.44
N GLY A 25 13.92 -8.38 0.93
CA GLY A 25 12.80 -9.09 1.54
C GLY A 25 11.56 -8.21 1.70
N ILE A 26 10.59 -8.72 2.46
CA ILE A 26 9.32 -8.03 2.70
C ILE A 26 9.43 -7.14 3.93
N GLN A 27 9.11 -5.86 3.77
CA GLN A 27 8.87 -4.94 4.88
C GLN A 27 7.39 -4.93 5.21
N THR A 28 7.05 -5.11 6.49
CA THR A 28 5.68 -4.94 6.98
C THR A 28 5.56 -3.62 7.76
N VAL A 29 4.59 -2.80 7.38
CA VAL A 29 4.22 -1.56 8.07
C VAL A 29 2.84 -1.77 8.68
N LYS A 30 2.73 -1.61 10.00
CA LYS A 30 1.43 -1.59 10.67
C LYS A 30 0.78 -0.22 10.46
N MET A 31 -0.51 -0.23 10.13
CA MET A 31 -1.32 0.98 9.96
C MET A 31 -2.52 0.93 10.88
N LEU A 32 -2.72 2.01 11.62
CA LEU A 32 -3.87 2.30 12.47
C LEU A 32 -4.64 3.51 11.93
N ASP A 33 -5.80 3.77 12.53
CA ASP A 33 -6.65 4.88 12.13
C ASP A 33 -5.87 6.22 12.10
N GLY A 34 -5.93 6.91 10.97
CA GLY A 34 -5.24 8.16 10.73
C GLY A 34 -3.84 8.02 10.11
N ASP A 35 -3.27 6.83 10.03
CA ASP A 35 -1.94 6.62 9.45
C ASP A 35 -1.95 6.80 7.93
N ALA A 36 -0.88 7.42 7.42
CA ALA A 36 -0.60 7.53 6.00
C ALA A 36 0.78 6.96 5.67
N TYR A 37 0.91 6.41 4.47
CA TYR A 37 2.19 5.91 3.97
C TYR A 37 2.36 6.29 2.49
N VAL A 38 3.58 6.67 2.13
CA VAL A 38 3.98 6.89 0.73
C VAL A 38 4.65 5.63 0.24
N ILE A 39 4.00 4.92 -0.67
CA ILE A 39 4.52 3.75 -1.35
C ILE A 39 5.38 4.25 -2.53
N PRO A 40 6.69 3.97 -2.52
CA PRO A 40 7.55 4.41 -3.61
C PRO A 40 7.17 3.74 -4.93
N LYS A 41 7.23 4.48 -6.03
CA LYS A 41 6.99 3.96 -7.37
C LYS A 41 7.85 2.72 -7.66
N GLY A 42 7.30 1.79 -8.42
CA GLY A 42 7.98 0.54 -8.76
C GLY A 42 7.94 -0.53 -7.66
N VAL A 43 7.52 -0.19 -6.44
CA VAL A 43 7.48 -1.16 -5.33
C VAL A 43 6.19 -1.98 -5.38
N TRP A 44 6.34 -3.30 -5.44
CA TRP A 44 5.23 -4.21 -5.25
C TRP A 44 4.77 -4.14 -3.80
N HIS A 45 3.46 -4.03 -3.60
CA HIS A 45 2.88 -3.93 -2.29
C HIS A 45 1.52 -4.62 -2.23
N THR A 46 1.13 -5.04 -1.04
CA THR A 46 -0.20 -5.62 -0.76
C THR A 46 -0.68 -5.11 0.60
N VAL A 47 -1.97 -4.79 0.70
CA VAL A 47 -2.62 -4.46 1.96
C VAL A 47 -3.28 -5.70 2.51
N LYS A 48 -2.89 -6.11 3.72
CA LYS A 48 -3.54 -7.17 4.48
C LYS A 48 -4.46 -6.53 5.53
N VAL A 49 -5.76 -6.76 5.38
CA VAL A 49 -6.77 -6.27 6.31
C VAL A 49 -6.69 -7.06 7.62
N ILE A 50 -6.53 -6.36 8.75
CA ILE A 50 -6.52 -6.96 10.09
C ILE A 50 -7.91 -6.82 10.73
N GLU A 51 -8.54 -5.66 10.55
CA GLU A 51 -9.91 -5.35 10.97
C GLU A 51 -10.64 -4.63 9.83
N PRO A 52 -11.99 -4.71 9.74
CA PRO A 52 -12.75 -3.96 8.74
C PRO A 52 -12.33 -2.49 8.69
N CYS A 53 -11.87 -2.05 7.53
CA CYS A 53 -11.22 -0.75 7.39
C CYS A 53 -11.73 0.06 6.19
N ARG A 54 -11.51 1.36 6.23
CA ARG A 54 -11.66 2.26 5.08
C ARG A 54 -10.30 2.85 4.76
N MET A 55 -9.89 2.73 3.50
CA MET A 55 -8.60 3.24 3.01
C MET A 55 -8.82 4.15 1.80
N LEU A 56 -8.07 5.24 1.75
CA LEU A 56 -7.99 6.13 0.59
C LEU A 56 -6.66 5.89 -0.12
N HIS A 57 -6.74 5.61 -1.41
CA HIS A 57 -5.61 5.44 -2.31
C HIS A 57 -5.54 6.65 -3.24
N ILE A 58 -4.38 7.30 -3.30
CA ILE A 58 -4.11 8.43 -4.19
C ILE A 58 -2.90 8.06 -5.03
N THR A 59 -3.13 7.81 -6.33
CA THR A 59 -2.08 7.35 -7.25
C THR A 59 -2.40 7.75 -8.69
N MET A 60 -1.38 7.73 -9.53
CA MET A 60 -1.57 7.74 -10.99
C MET A 60 -1.95 6.33 -11.43
N GLY A 61 -3.22 6.13 -11.80
CA GLY A 61 -3.71 4.82 -12.23
C GLY A 61 -3.11 4.33 -13.56
N ALA A 62 -2.62 5.23 -14.41
CA ALA A 62 -2.03 4.89 -15.70
C ALA A 62 -0.80 3.98 -15.53
N GLY A 63 -0.77 2.87 -16.26
CA GLY A 63 0.36 1.91 -16.21
C GLY A 63 0.40 1.03 -14.95
N THR A 64 -0.63 1.05 -14.10
CA THR A 64 -0.70 0.17 -12.93
C THR A 64 -0.58 -1.29 -13.34
N GLN A 65 0.32 -2.01 -12.67
CA GLN A 65 0.54 -3.43 -12.87
C GLN A 65 -0.09 -4.24 -11.74
N HIS A 66 -0.71 -5.35 -12.10
CA HIS A 66 -1.33 -6.29 -11.17
C HIS A 66 -0.67 -7.67 -11.31
N ARG A 67 -0.56 -8.38 -10.19
CA ARG A 67 -0.08 -9.77 -10.10
C ARG A 67 -1.14 -10.57 -9.35
N ALA A 68 -1.40 -11.80 -9.78
CA ALA A 68 -2.20 -12.72 -8.97
C ALA A 68 -1.46 -13.04 -7.66
N LEU A 69 -2.21 -13.21 -6.57
CA LEU A 69 -1.68 -13.67 -5.29
C LEU A 69 -1.41 -15.18 -5.34
#